data_AF-A0A9N9AW80-F1
#
_entry.id   AF-A0A9N9AW80-F1
#
_cell.length_a   1.000
_cell.length_b   1.000
_cell.length_c   1.000
_cell.angle_alpha   90.00
_cell.angle_beta   90.00
_cell.angle_gamma   90.00
#
_symmetry.space_group_name_H-M   'P 1'
#
loop_
_entity.id
_entity.type
_entity.pdbx_description
1 polymer ?
#
loop_
_entity_poly.entity_id
_entity_poly.type
_entity_poly.pdbx_seq_one_letter_code
_entity_poly.pdbx_strand_id
1 'polypeptide(L)'
;MALEAIDTFQTELDVAIQSCLNEPNLTIQKIQQQLGPLFADKSDAKKTQFEIAMGKHMLSLLEYDGNSEEYIMQARKRLEFILYCTDEGYCEEVLPLAAFEDLVDWQPIEVSMKLFEFFEKHKRRLLKGLTPNKGKGLVLLRLFNNLIRRAPKSNYSHFNGRVLIYLSNAFPLCERSGVNPRGECNSENITFYDETDDDQDYNTFWSLQNLLNNPVKLVESGEVDRALEDMRVVVNKFESACGEEQVVKSERMSMELDREEDAMDIDTDREKRKRDKEEVVVDNVPDKKQKLSDDDEGECEKEAYMHIPKYLPSVKLFEHEMKDAEFRKFILVQFLIILQYIRGCSSSERKFLEGARARIHPRMVPLSMPSISPKQEESIAELWTSITAQLENIPPHGKEFTERILHTLSREKVWIYWKFAQYCPDFSKSQPIPDLSKQFAERSARLCAPLGELPDIDWVVKRREMKNAHKIVKVPSLEECYEALKHHESDQEYIVKRWQTIRAATRNHVLLIHKKIEFGKPGDMDRLIEAVNKNPKGSLEGADENHTASDSIIVNEMGSPEHELDD
;
A
#
# COMPACT_ATOMS: atom_id res chain seq x y z
N MET A 1 -48.11 24.75 -27.77
CA MET A 1 -46.86 24.76 -28.56
C MET A 1 -45.66 24.27 -27.76
N ALA A 2 -45.10 25.02 -26.80
CA ALA A 2 -43.89 24.56 -26.09
C ALA A 2 -44.11 23.30 -25.22
N LEU A 3 -45.24 23.24 -24.48
CA LEU A 3 -45.62 22.06 -23.69
C LEU A 3 -45.93 20.84 -24.57
N GLU A 4 -46.68 21.03 -25.66
CA GLU A 4 -46.97 19.95 -26.62
C GLU A 4 -45.70 19.38 -27.27
N ALA A 5 -44.71 20.24 -27.58
CA ALA A 5 -43.43 19.79 -28.12
C ALA A 5 -42.63 18.96 -27.11
N ILE A 6 -42.69 19.32 -25.81
CA ILE A 6 -42.09 18.56 -24.72
C ILE A 6 -42.77 17.18 -24.58
N ASP A 7 -44.09 17.13 -24.57
CA ASP A 7 -44.85 15.88 -24.42
C ASP A 7 -44.69 14.96 -25.64
N THR A 8 -44.61 15.53 -26.84
CA THR A 8 -44.36 14.78 -28.08
C THR A 8 -42.97 14.14 -28.04
N PHE A 9 -41.94 14.91 -27.68
CA PHE A 9 -40.58 14.38 -27.54
C PHE A 9 -40.50 13.30 -26.46
N GLN A 10 -41.13 13.50 -25.30
CA GLN A 10 -41.17 12.50 -24.23
C GLN A 10 -41.79 11.19 -24.70
N THR A 11 -42.87 11.26 -25.49
CA THR A 11 -43.54 10.08 -26.03
C THR A 11 -42.66 9.34 -27.05
N GLU A 12 -42.02 10.07 -27.96
CA GLU A 12 -41.06 9.49 -28.92
C GLU A 12 -39.88 8.83 -28.20
N LEU A 13 -39.39 9.46 -27.13
CA LEU A 13 -38.30 8.97 -26.32
C LEU A 13 -38.67 7.68 -25.58
N ASP A 14 -39.83 7.64 -24.92
CA ASP A 14 -40.33 6.47 -24.22
C ASP A 14 -40.48 5.27 -25.19
N VAL A 15 -40.96 5.51 -26.42
CA VAL A 15 -41.06 4.47 -27.48
C VAL A 15 -39.68 3.96 -27.90
N ALA A 16 -38.71 4.85 -28.12
CA ALA A 16 -37.35 4.47 -28.50
C ALA A 16 -36.66 3.65 -27.39
N ILE A 17 -36.81 4.07 -26.12
CA ILE A 17 -36.27 3.33 -24.98
C ILE A 17 -36.91 1.95 -24.88
N GLN A 18 -38.24 1.86 -24.94
CA GLN A 18 -38.94 0.58 -24.86
C GLN A 18 -38.53 -0.38 -25.99
N SER A 19 -38.38 0.13 -27.21
CA SER A 19 -37.90 -0.66 -28.34
C SER A 19 -36.48 -1.20 -28.11
N CYS A 20 -35.59 -0.39 -27.52
CA CYS A 20 -34.24 -0.84 -27.15
C CYS A 20 -34.27 -1.87 -26.01
N LEU A 21 -35.11 -1.68 -24.99
CA LEU A 21 -35.20 -2.60 -23.85
C LEU A 21 -35.88 -3.92 -24.20
N ASN A 22 -36.73 -3.98 -25.22
CA ASN A 22 -37.34 -5.23 -25.69
C ASN A 22 -36.41 -6.08 -26.58
N GLU A 23 -35.36 -5.49 -27.14
CA GLU A 23 -34.41 -6.19 -28.01
C GLU A 23 -33.52 -7.16 -27.22
N PRO A 24 -33.51 -8.47 -27.55
CA PRO A 24 -32.75 -9.47 -26.78
C PRO A 24 -31.23 -9.26 -26.90
N ASN A 25 -30.76 -8.82 -28.07
CA ASN A 25 -29.34 -8.56 -28.36
C ASN A 25 -29.14 -7.06 -28.65
N LEU A 26 -29.17 -6.26 -27.59
CA LEU A 26 -29.01 -4.82 -27.71
C LEU A 26 -27.55 -4.47 -28.06
N THR A 27 -27.35 -3.86 -29.22
CA THR A 27 -26.04 -3.38 -29.67
C THR A 27 -25.97 -1.86 -29.63
N ILE A 28 -24.77 -1.31 -29.47
CA ILE A 28 -24.52 0.15 -29.46
C ILE A 28 -25.06 0.80 -30.75
N GLN A 29 -24.91 0.13 -31.89
CA GLN A 29 -25.41 0.62 -33.18
C GLN A 29 -26.94 0.79 -33.19
N LYS A 30 -27.68 -0.15 -32.61
CA LYS A 30 -29.14 -0.05 -32.51
C LYS A 30 -29.57 1.09 -31.59
N ILE A 31 -28.89 1.26 -30.46
CA ILE A 31 -29.12 2.39 -29.54
C ILE A 31 -28.89 3.72 -30.27
N GLN A 32 -27.77 3.86 -30.99
CA GLN A 32 -27.46 5.05 -31.78
C GLN A 32 -28.48 5.29 -32.90
N GLN A 33 -28.96 4.25 -33.56
CA GLN A 33 -29.96 4.38 -34.62
C GLN A 33 -31.29 4.94 -34.10
N GLN A 34 -31.72 4.52 -32.90
CA GLN A 34 -33.00 4.95 -32.34
C GLN A 34 -32.91 6.25 -31.54
N LEU A 35 -31.88 6.43 -30.72
CA LEU A 35 -31.73 7.60 -29.86
C LEU A 35 -30.91 8.72 -30.51
N GLY A 36 -29.94 8.40 -31.37
CA GLY A 36 -29.05 9.40 -31.98
C GLY A 36 -29.78 10.58 -32.63
N PRO A 37 -30.86 10.36 -33.42
CA PRO A 37 -31.63 11.45 -34.01
C PRO A 37 -32.27 12.38 -32.98
N LEU A 38 -32.70 11.85 -31.83
CA LEU A 38 -33.38 12.60 -30.77
C LEU A 38 -32.42 13.55 -30.02
N PHE A 39 -31.13 13.19 -29.93
CA PHE A 39 -30.09 13.91 -29.19
C PHE A 39 -29.07 14.64 -30.08
N ALA A 40 -29.40 14.92 -31.34
CA ALA A 40 -28.48 15.57 -32.29
C ALA A 40 -27.96 16.95 -31.81
N ASP A 41 -28.76 17.67 -31.04
CA ASP A 41 -28.45 18.98 -30.46
C ASP A 41 -27.78 18.91 -29.07
N LYS A 42 -27.70 17.72 -28.46
CA LYS A 42 -27.13 17.46 -27.12
C LYS A 42 -27.58 18.44 -26.03
N SER A 43 -28.84 18.87 -26.10
CA SER A 43 -29.44 19.80 -25.13
C SER A 43 -29.54 19.17 -23.74
N ASP A 44 -29.12 19.88 -22.69
CA ASP A 44 -29.24 19.42 -21.30
C ASP A 44 -30.69 19.15 -20.89
N ALA A 45 -31.66 19.90 -21.43
CA ALA A 45 -33.08 19.66 -21.19
C ALA A 45 -33.54 18.28 -21.68
N LYS A 46 -33.01 17.82 -22.82
CA LYS A 46 -33.31 16.49 -23.35
C LYS A 46 -32.67 15.38 -22.52
N LYS A 47 -31.46 15.61 -21.98
CA LYS A 47 -30.84 14.67 -21.03
C LYS A 47 -31.70 14.53 -19.78
N THR A 48 -32.23 15.63 -19.25
CA THR A 48 -33.16 15.58 -18.10
C THR A 48 -34.45 14.82 -18.45
N GLN A 49 -34.99 15.00 -19.65
CA GLN A 49 -36.15 14.21 -20.11
C GLN A 49 -35.84 12.72 -20.25
N PHE A 50 -34.62 12.37 -20.69
CA PHE A 50 -34.13 10.99 -20.68
C PHE A 50 -34.06 10.42 -19.28
N GLU A 51 -33.54 11.16 -18.30
CA GLU A 51 -33.49 10.73 -16.91
C GLU A 51 -34.89 10.46 -16.35
N ILE A 52 -35.86 11.33 -16.64
CA ILE A 52 -37.27 11.14 -16.25
C ILE A 52 -37.86 9.89 -16.92
N ALA A 53 -37.61 9.71 -18.23
CA ALA A 53 -38.05 8.52 -18.98
C ALA A 53 -37.49 7.24 -18.35
N MET A 54 -36.18 7.21 -18.11
CA MET A 54 -35.51 6.08 -17.49
C MET A 54 -36.00 5.81 -16.08
N GLY A 55 -36.29 6.85 -15.29
CA GLY A 55 -36.94 6.71 -13.98
C GLY A 55 -38.25 5.93 -14.06
N LYS A 56 -39.12 6.24 -15.04
CA LYS A 56 -40.36 5.47 -15.28
C LYS A 56 -40.06 4.01 -15.65
N HIS A 57 -39.11 3.77 -16.55
CA HIS A 57 -38.73 2.39 -16.94
C HIS A 57 -38.06 1.60 -15.82
N MET A 58 -37.38 2.27 -14.88
CA MET A 58 -36.85 1.65 -13.67
C MET A 58 -37.97 1.29 -12.70
N LEU A 59 -38.97 2.17 -12.52
CA LEU A 59 -40.15 1.89 -11.69
C LEU A 59 -40.98 0.72 -12.24
N SER A 60 -40.99 0.52 -13.57
CA SER A 60 -41.64 -0.65 -14.18
C SER A 60 -41.05 -1.99 -13.72
N LEU A 61 -39.85 -1.99 -13.13
CA LEU A 61 -39.28 -3.21 -12.53
C LEU A 61 -40.07 -3.71 -11.31
N LEU A 62 -40.88 -2.85 -10.68
CA LEU A 62 -41.76 -3.24 -9.57
C LEU A 62 -42.89 -4.19 -9.98
N GLU A 63 -43.13 -4.33 -11.28
CA GLU A 63 -44.10 -5.30 -11.81
C GLU A 63 -43.58 -6.75 -11.70
N TYR A 64 -42.27 -6.93 -11.56
CA TYR A 64 -41.64 -8.23 -11.40
C TYR A 64 -41.49 -8.56 -9.90
N ASP A 65 -41.42 -9.85 -9.59
CA ASP A 65 -41.05 -10.29 -8.25
C ASP A 65 -39.57 -9.93 -7.99
N GLY A 66 -39.31 -9.08 -6.99
CA GLY A 66 -38.00 -8.46 -6.74
C GLY A 66 -36.86 -9.44 -6.50
N ASN A 67 -37.17 -10.68 -6.09
CA ASN A 67 -36.17 -11.73 -5.89
C ASN A 67 -36.00 -12.69 -7.08
N SER A 68 -36.78 -12.52 -8.15
CA SER A 68 -36.72 -13.40 -9.33
C SER A 68 -35.45 -13.15 -10.16
N GLU A 69 -34.96 -14.20 -10.82
CA GLU A 69 -33.85 -14.05 -11.78
C GLU A 69 -34.21 -13.12 -12.94
N GLU A 70 -35.49 -13.11 -13.33
CA GLU A 70 -36.02 -12.21 -14.35
C GLU A 70 -35.88 -10.74 -13.93
N TYR A 71 -36.26 -10.39 -12.69
CA TYR A 71 -36.07 -9.03 -12.17
C TYR A 71 -34.60 -8.60 -12.26
N ILE A 72 -33.68 -9.45 -11.83
CA ILE A 72 -32.25 -9.16 -11.83
C ILE A 72 -31.74 -8.97 -13.26
N MET A 73 -32.18 -9.83 -14.19
CA MET A 73 -31.82 -9.71 -15.61
C MET A 73 -32.32 -8.39 -16.20
N GLN A 74 -33.58 -8.03 -15.96
CA GLN A 74 -34.21 -6.82 -16.46
C GLN A 74 -33.60 -5.55 -15.87
N ALA A 75 -33.23 -5.59 -14.58
CA ALA A 75 -32.56 -4.49 -13.90
C ALA A 75 -31.13 -4.29 -14.43
N ARG A 76 -30.35 -5.38 -14.57
CA ARG A 76 -29.01 -5.32 -15.19
C ARG A 76 -29.07 -4.78 -16.61
N LYS A 77 -30.04 -5.21 -17.41
CA LYS A 77 -30.23 -4.73 -18.79
C LYS A 77 -30.45 -3.22 -18.85
N ARG A 78 -31.28 -2.67 -17.96
CA ARG A 78 -31.54 -1.22 -17.87
C ARG A 78 -30.30 -0.44 -17.42
N LEU A 79 -29.55 -0.95 -16.44
CA LEU A 79 -28.29 -0.35 -16.01
C LEU A 79 -27.23 -0.34 -17.11
N GLU A 80 -27.09 -1.45 -17.84
CA GLU A 80 -26.20 -1.53 -19.01
C GLU A 80 -26.63 -0.54 -20.09
N PHE A 81 -27.92 -0.44 -20.39
CA PHE A 81 -28.47 0.53 -21.34
C PHE A 81 -28.15 1.98 -20.95
N ILE A 82 -28.39 2.36 -19.69
CA ILE A 82 -28.04 3.68 -19.15
C ILE A 82 -26.54 3.96 -19.32
N LEU A 83 -25.70 2.97 -19.01
CA LEU A 83 -24.25 3.12 -19.15
C LEU A 83 -23.82 3.32 -20.61
N TYR A 84 -24.45 2.66 -21.58
CA TYR A 84 -24.21 2.92 -23.00
C TYR A 84 -24.66 4.33 -23.40
N CYS A 85 -25.85 4.75 -22.97
CA CYS A 85 -26.35 6.10 -23.24
C CYS A 85 -25.45 7.19 -22.63
N THR A 86 -24.83 6.90 -21.49
CA THR A 86 -23.84 7.77 -20.85
C THR A 86 -22.58 7.91 -21.70
N ASP A 87 -22.05 6.80 -22.23
CA ASP A 87 -20.84 6.83 -23.07
C ASP A 87 -21.04 7.62 -24.38
N GLU A 88 -22.26 7.60 -24.94
CA GLU A 88 -22.64 8.36 -26.13
C GLU A 88 -23.01 9.83 -25.81
N GLY A 89 -23.17 10.17 -24.53
CA GLY A 89 -23.50 11.51 -24.06
C GLY A 89 -24.99 11.88 -24.18
N TYR A 90 -25.89 10.90 -24.17
CA TYR A 90 -27.34 11.11 -24.18
C TYR A 90 -27.92 11.45 -22.79
N CYS A 91 -27.16 11.21 -21.72
CA CYS A 91 -27.55 11.52 -20.35
C CYS A 91 -26.35 12.02 -19.51
N GLU A 92 -26.62 12.51 -18.30
CA GLU A 92 -25.57 12.95 -17.39
C GLU A 92 -24.72 11.79 -16.88
N GLU A 93 -23.43 12.06 -16.66
CA GLU A 93 -22.48 11.01 -16.28
C GLU A 93 -22.76 10.36 -14.91
N VAL A 94 -23.56 11.01 -14.08
CA VAL A 94 -23.91 10.55 -12.73
C VAL A 94 -25.08 9.55 -12.75
N LEU A 95 -25.89 9.54 -13.82
CA LEU A 95 -27.12 8.74 -13.91
C LEU A 95 -26.92 7.24 -13.65
N PRO A 96 -25.89 6.54 -14.18
CA PRO A 96 -25.71 5.11 -13.91
C PRO A 96 -25.56 4.81 -12.40
N LEU A 97 -24.91 5.70 -11.65
CA LEU A 97 -24.68 5.54 -10.22
C LEU A 97 -25.96 5.84 -9.44
N ALA A 98 -26.67 6.91 -9.79
CA ALA A 98 -27.94 7.29 -9.17
C ALA A 98 -29.02 6.23 -9.41
N ALA A 99 -29.17 5.74 -10.65
CA ALA A 99 -30.14 4.71 -10.99
C ALA A 99 -29.87 3.39 -10.26
N PHE A 100 -28.60 3.04 -10.04
CA PHE A 100 -28.26 1.88 -9.22
C PHE A 100 -28.55 2.13 -7.74
N GLU A 101 -28.27 3.32 -7.21
CA GLU A 101 -28.60 3.69 -5.83
C GLU A 101 -30.10 3.57 -5.57
N ASP A 102 -30.92 4.14 -6.43
CA ASP A 102 -32.37 4.02 -6.37
C ASP A 102 -32.78 2.55 -6.43
N LEU A 103 -32.18 1.76 -7.33
CA LEU A 103 -32.50 0.33 -7.46
C LEU A 103 -32.19 -0.44 -6.16
N VAL A 104 -30.99 -0.28 -5.59
CA VAL A 104 -30.61 -1.07 -4.41
C VAL A 104 -31.36 -0.61 -3.16
N ASP A 105 -31.74 0.66 -3.04
CA ASP A 105 -32.47 1.17 -1.88
C ASP A 105 -33.84 0.50 -1.67
N TRP A 106 -34.41 -0.06 -2.73
CA TRP A 106 -35.76 -0.64 -2.73
C TRP A 106 -35.70 -2.17 -2.69
N GLN A 107 -34.50 -2.75 -2.73
CA GLN A 107 -34.28 -4.19 -2.84
C GLN A 107 -33.66 -4.79 -1.57
N PRO A 108 -33.94 -6.08 -1.27
CA PRO A 108 -33.21 -6.81 -0.26
C PRO A 108 -31.70 -6.86 -0.54
N ILE A 109 -30.92 -7.18 0.50
CA ILE A 109 -29.45 -7.17 0.39
C ILE A 109 -28.95 -8.29 -0.54
N GLU A 110 -29.65 -9.42 -0.60
CA GLU A 110 -29.34 -10.56 -1.46
C GLU A 110 -29.43 -10.21 -2.94
N VAL A 111 -30.43 -9.40 -3.30
CA VAL A 111 -30.62 -8.90 -4.67
C VAL A 111 -29.57 -7.83 -4.96
N SER A 112 -29.32 -6.93 -4.01
CA SER A 112 -28.29 -5.89 -4.13
C SER A 112 -26.89 -6.50 -4.37
N MET A 113 -26.57 -7.62 -3.72
CA MET A 113 -25.34 -8.37 -3.93
C MET A 113 -25.20 -8.88 -5.36
N LYS A 114 -26.27 -9.46 -5.92
CA LYS A 114 -26.28 -9.93 -7.31
C LYS A 114 -26.18 -8.74 -8.27
N LEU A 115 -26.89 -7.66 -8.03
CA LEU A 115 -26.82 -6.46 -8.87
C LEU A 115 -25.43 -5.82 -8.85
N PHE A 116 -24.70 -5.91 -7.74
CA PHE A 116 -23.35 -5.36 -7.60
C PHE A 116 -22.33 -5.92 -8.61
N GLU A 117 -22.56 -7.10 -9.19
CA GLU A 117 -21.73 -7.63 -10.29
C GLU A 117 -21.66 -6.68 -11.50
N PHE A 118 -22.71 -5.86 -11.71
CA PHE A 118 -22.70 -4.79 -12.70
C PHE A 118 -21.54 -3.80 -12.46
N PHE A 119 -21.34 -3.39 -11.21
CA PHE A 119 -20.25 -2.47 -10.85
C PHE A 119 -18.88 -3.07 -11.13
N GLU A 120 -18.69 -4.33 -10.73
CA GLU A 120 -17.43 -5.06 -10.90
C GLU A 120 -17.09 -5.24 -12.39
N LYS A 121 -18.07 -5.65 -13.21
CA LYS A 121 -17.92 -5.84 -14.66
C LYS A 121 -17.62 -4.52 -15.39
N HIS A 122 -18.19 -3.41 -14.94
CA HIS A 122 -18.12 -2.13 -15.65
C HIS A 122 -17.27 -1.05 -14.97
N LYS A 123 -16.42 -1.44 -14.01
CA LYS A 123 -15.55 -0.54 -13.24
C LYS A 123 -14.84 0.53 -14.07
N ARG A 124 -14.19 0.15 -15.17
CA ARG A 124 -13.45 1.10 -16.03
C ARG A 124 -14.34 2.20 -16.62
N ARG A 125 -15.58 1.86 -16.99
CA ARG A 125 -16.54 2.81 -17.60
C ARG A 125 -17.17 3.70 -16.51
N LEU A 126 -17.60 3.10 -15.40
CA LEU A 126 -18.24 3.82 -14.28
C LEU A 126 -17.30 4.82 -13.60
N LEU A 127 -16.02 4.47 -13.48
CA LEU A 127 -15.00 5.32 -12.82
C LEU A 127 -14.32 6.32 -13.77
N LYS A 128 -14.67 6.33 -15.06
CA LYS A 128 -14.11 7.30 -16.01
C LYS A 128 -14.49 8.72 -15.56
N GLY A 129 -13.49 9.60 -15.43
CA GLY A 129 -13.70 10.98 -15.00
C GLY A 129 -14.07 11.15 -13.52
N LEU A 130 -13.89 10.11 -12.69
CA LEU A 130 -14.19 10.19 -11.27
C LEU A 130 -13.34 11.26 -10.58
N THR A 131 -14.01 12.22 -9.94
CA THR A 131 -13.38 13.16 -9.02
C THR A 131 -13.92 12.90 -7.61
N PRO A 132 -13.07 12.75 -6.57
CA PRO A 132 -13.53 12.33 -5.24
C PRO A 132 -14.54 13.28 -4.60
N ASN A 133 -14.32 14.58 -4.74
CA ASN A 133 -15.08 15.59 -4.00
C ASN A 133 -16.26 16.19 -4.79
N LYS A 134 -16.60 15.66 -5.98
CA LYS A 134 -17.67 16.18 -6.85
C LYS A 134 -18.33 15.08 -7.69
N GLY A 135 -19.56 15.33 -8.13
CA GLY A 135 -20.28 14.47 -9.08
C GLY A 135 -20.30 12.99 -8.67
N LYS A 136 -19.76 12.13 -9.53
CA LYS A 136 -19.68 10.66 -9.35
C LYS A 136 -19.08 10.25 -8.00
N GLY A 137 -18.05 10.94 -7.51
CA GLY A 137 -17.36 10.56 -6.26
C GLY A 137 -18.27 10.61 -5.04
N LEU A 138 -19.09 11.66 -4.93
CA LEU A 138 -20.02 11.84 -3.82
C LEU A 138 -21.14 10.80 -3.83
N VAL A 139 -21.70 10.52 -5.02
CA VAL A 139 -22.76 9.50 -5.18
C VAL A 139 -22.21 8.11 -4.87
N LEU A 140 -21.02 7.77 -5.38
CA LEU A 140 -20.37 6.50 -5.12
C LEU A 140 -20.12 6.27 -3.62
N LEU A 141 -19.59 7.29 -2.92
CA LEU A 141 -19.36 7.24 -1.48
C LEU A 141 -20.66 7.07 -0.69
N ARG A 142 -21.71 7.82 -1.05
CA ARG A 142 -23.02 7.72 -0.39
C ARG A 142 -23.63 6.32 -0.58
N LEU A 143 -23.68 5.87 -1.83
CA LEU A 143 -24.19 4.55 -2.22
C LEU A 143 -23.53 3.42 -1.45
N PHE A 144 -22.20 3.35 -1.46
CA PHE A 144 -21.48 2.25 -0.82
C PHE A 144 -21.52 2.33 0.70
N ASN A 145 -21.52 3.53 1.29
CA ASN A 145 -21.75 3.66 2.73
C ASN A 145 -23.16 3.20 3.13
N ASN A 146 -24.17 3.46 2.33
CA ASN A 146 -25.53 2.99 2.56
C ASN A 146 -25.62 1.46 2.45
N LEU A 147 -25.00 0.86 1.42
CA LEU A 147 -24.94 -0.60 1.27
C LEU A 147 -24.24 -1.27 2.46
N ILE A 148 -23.09 -0.74 2.89
CA ILE A 148 -22.35 -1.26 4.04
C ILE A 148 -23.16 -1.18 5.33
N ARG A 149 -23.92 -0.08 5.55
CA ARG A 149 -24.80 0.05 6.73
C ARG A 149 -25.98 -0.92 6.69
N ARG A 150 -26.53 -1.19 5.50
CA ARG A 150 -27.66 -2.09 5.31
C ARG A 150 -27.29 -3.57 5.39
N ALA A 151 -26.03 -3.92 5.19
CA ALA A 151 -25.52 -5.28 5.26
C ALA A 151 -24.96 -5.60 6.66
N PRO A 152 -25.66 -6.43 7.48
CA PRO A 152 -25.13 -6.87 8.77
C PRO A 152 -23.72 -7.44 8.68
N LYS A 153 -22.83 -6.98 9.56
CA LYS A 153 -21.41 -7.38 9.58
C LYS A 153 -21.20 -8.88 9.83
N SER A 154 -22.15 -9.59 10.43
CA SER A 154 -22.04 -11.03 10.76
C SER A 154 -22.27 -11.95 9.57
N ASN A 155 -23.26 -11.66 8.73
CA ASN A 155 -23.73 -12.59 7.70
C ASN A 155 -23.28 -12.17 6.29
N TYR A 156 -22.94 -10.90 6.09
CA TYR A 156 -22.61 -10.32 4.79
C TYR A 156 -21.19 -9.71 4.78
N SER A 157 -20.30 -10.20 5.64
CA SER A 157 -18.89 -9.77 5.71
C SER A 157 -18.18 -9.86 4.35
N HIS A 158 -18.43 -10.94 3.61
CA HIS A 158 -17.89 -11.13 2.26
C HIS A 158 -18.37 -10.03 1.28
N PHE A 159 -19.66 -9.69 1.30
CA PHE A 159 -20.19 -8.61 0.46
C PHE A 159 -19.62 -7.25 0.85
N ASN A 160 -19.57 -6.95 2.14
CA ASN A 160 -18.93 -5.73 2.64
C ASN A 160 -17.47 -5.64 2.20
N GLY A 161 -16.74 -6.77 2.20
CA GLY A 161 -15.38 -6.87 1.66
C GLY A 161 -15.30 -6.50 0.18
N ARG A 162 -16.19 -7.06 -0.67
CA ARG A 162 -16.27 -6.73 -2.10
C ARG A 162 -16.51 -5.23 -2.34
N VAL A 163 -17.46 -4.64 -1.62
CA VAL A 163 -17.77 -3.21 -1.71
C VAL A 163 -16.57 -2.36 -1.29
N LEU A 164 -15.91 -2.69 -0.17
CA LEU A 164 -14.73 -1.98 0.33
C LEU A 164 -13.54 -2.09 -0.64
N ILE A 165 -13.31 -3.26 -1.24
CA ILE A 165 -12.26 -3.46 -2.26
C ILE A 165 -12.57 -2.62 -3.50
N TYR A 166 -13.82 -2.56 -3.92
CA TYR A 166 -14.22 -1.73 -5.05
C TYR A 166 -13.96 -0.25 -4.77
N LEU A 167 -14.42 0.24 -3.61
CA LEU A 167 -14.25 1.63 -3.16
C LEU A 167 -12.76 2.00 -3.05
N SER A 168 -11.94 1.13 -2.46
CA SER A 168 -10.50 1.35 -2.28
C SER A 168 -9.75 1.42 -3.61
N ASN A 169 -10.23 0.71 -4.62
CA ASN A 169 -9.66 0.79 -5.96
C ASN A 169 -10.22 1.94 -6.81
N ALA A 170 -11.34 2.54 -6.41
CA ALA A 170 -11.96 3.63 -7.14
C ALA A 170 -11.23 4.95 -6.91
N PHE A 171 -10.69 5.14 -5.70
CA PHE A 171 -10.00 6.36 -5.30
C PHE A 171 -8.49 6.15 -5.24
N PRO A 172 -7.68 7.17 -5.58
CA PRO A 172 -6.24 7.13 -5.33
C PRO A 172 -5.93 6.91 -3.85
N LEU A 173 -4.86 6.20 -3.53
CA LEU A 173 -4.46 5.87 -2.15
C LEU A 173 -4.21 7.11 -1.26
N CYS A 174 -3.87 8.24 -1.86
CA CYS A 174 -3.63 9.50 -1.16
C CYS A 174 -4.90 10.35 -0.96
N GLU A 175 -6.05 9.91 -1.46
CA GLU A 175 -7.28 10.66 -1.32
C GLU A 175 -7.69 10.74 0.15
N ARG A 176 -8.05 11.95 0.62
CA ARG A 176 -8.29 12.22 2.04
C ARG A 176 -9.41 11.38 2.64
N SER A 177 -10.41 10.98 1.85
CA SER A 177 -11.51 10.11 2.28
C SER A 177 -11.08 8.65 2.46
N GLY A 178 -10.01 8.21 1.78
CA GLY A 178 -9.47 6.85 1.85
C GLY A 178 -8.37 6.68 2.90
N VAL A 179 -7.91 7.77 3.51
CA VAL A 179 -6.92 7.74 4.59
C VAL A 179 -7.56 8.17 5.91
N ASN A 180 -7.06 7.67 7.03
CA ASN A 180 -7.48 8.09 8.37
C ASN A 180 -6.45 9.11 8.93
N PRO A 181 -6.42 10.39 8.50
CA PRO A 181 -5.32 11.31 8.80
C PRO A 181 -5.20 11.64 10.29
N ARG A 182 -6.28 11.46 11.05
CA ARG A 182 -6.32 11.66 12.51
C ARG A 182 -5.83 10.45 13.29
N GLY A 183 -5.83 9.27 12.67
CA GLY A 183 -5.45 8.03 13.36
C GLY A 183 -6.48 7.59 14.39
N GLU A 184 -7.74 7.99 14.24
CA GLU A 184 -8.82 7.57 15.14
C GLU A 184 -9.01 6.04 15.05
N CYS A 185 -9.02 5.36 16.19
CA CYS A 185 -9.26 3.93 16.26
C CYS A 185 -10.75 3.62 16.11
N ASN A 186 -11.09 2.52 15.43
CA ASN A 186 -12.46 2.04 15.38
C ASN A 186 -12.80 1.31 16.69
N SER A 187 -13.59 1.93 17.57
CA SER A 187 -14.01 1.35 18.85
C SER A 187 -15.38 0.64 18.79
N GLU A 188 -15.99 0.47 17.60
CA GLU A 188 -17.28 -0.20 17.46
C GLU A 188 -17.20 -1.72 17.70
N ASN A 189 -16.01 -2.32 17.55
CA ASN A 189 -15.83 -3.75 17.76
C ASN A 189 -15.61 -4.05 19.25
N ILE A 190 -16.71 -4.12 19.99
CA ILE A 190 -16.71 -4.46 21.42
C ILE A 190 -16.89 -5.97 21.59
N THR A 191 -16.05 -6.59 22.42
CA THR A 191 -16.18 -7.99 22.84
C THR A 191 -16.96 -8.02 24.16
N PHE A 192 -18.12 -8.67 24.16
CA PHE A 192 -18.91 -8.86 25.38
C PHE A 192 -18.49 -10.16 26.04
N TYR A 193 -18.16 -10.11 27.33
CA TYR A 193 -17.83 -11.28 28.13
C TYR A 193 -18.49 -11.15 29.50
N ASP A 194 -18.88 -12.28 30.08
CA ASP A 194 -19.43 -12.32 31.43
C ASP A 194 -18.30 -12.53 32.44
N GLU A 195 -18.09 -11.56 33.33
CA GLU A 195 -17.14 -11.71 34.45
C GLU A 195 -17.55 -12.89 35.34
N THR A 196 -16.56 -13.64 35.81
CA THR A 196 -16.78 -14.84 36.64
C THR A 196 -15.87 -14.84 37.85
N ASP A 197 -16.41 -15.18 39.02
CA ASP A 197 -15.60 -15.30 40.24
C ASP A 197 -14.68 -16.53 40.22
N ASP A 198 -14.95 -17.49 39.33
CA ASP A 198 -14.28 -18.80 39.30
C ASP A 198 -12.93 -18.78 38.55
N ASP A 199 -12.71 -17.81 37.66
CA ASP A 199 -11.50 -17.75 36.82
C ASP A 199 -10.96 -16.32 36.68
N GLN A 200 -9.95 -16.01 37.49
CA GLN A 200 -9.29 -14.70 37.49
C GLN A 200 -8.49 -14.45 36.20
N ASP A 201 -7.96 -15.50 35.56
CA ASP A 201 -7.20 -15.36 34.33
C ASP A 201 -8.12 -15.00 33.16
N TYR A 202 -9.33 -15.57 33.13
CA TYR A 202 -10.37 -15.21 32.17
C TYR A 202 -10.73 -13.72 32.28
N ASN A 203 -11.00 -13.23 33.49
CA ASN A 203 -11.33 -11.82 33.72
C ASN A 203 -10.17 -10.90 33.33
N THR A 204 -8.94 -11.28 33.68
CA THR A 204 -7.72 -10.52 33.36
C THR A 204 -7.55 -10.42 31.84
N PHE A 205 -7.69 -11.54 31.12
CA PHE A 205 -7.55 -11.59 29.67
C PHE A 205 -8.60 -10.74 28.93
N TRP A 206 -9.88 -10.87 29.26
CA TRP A 206 -10.91 -10.14 28.53
C TRP A 206 -11.01 -8.66 28.94
N SER A 207 -10.71 -8.33 30.20
CA SER A 207 -10.59 -6.92 30.61
C SER A 207 -9.41 -6.24 29.91
N LEU A 208 -8.29 -6.95 29.74
CA LEU A 208 -7.17 -6.48 28.91
C LEU A 208 -7.63 -6.23 27.47
N GLN A 209 -8.39 -7.13 26.86
CA GLN A 209 -8.87 -6.95 25.48
C GLN A 209 -9.68 -5.66 25.29
N ASN A 210 -10.45 -5.24 26.30
CA ASN A 210 -11.15 -3.95 26.30
C ASN A 210 -10.20 -2.75 26.33
N LEU A 211 -9.11 -2.84 27.10
CA LEU A 211 -8.06 -1.81 27.13
C LEU A 211 -7.34 -1.70 25.78
N LEU A 212 -7.06 -2.83 25.14
CA LEU A 212 -6.35 -2.88 23.86
C LEU A 212 -7.18 -2.41 22.66
N ASN A 213 -8.51 -2.36 22.78
CA ASN A 213 -9.41 -1.91 21.71
C ASN A 213 -9.20 -0.44 21.32
N ASN A 214 -8.69 0.39 22.24
CA ASN A 214 -8.38 1.79 21.96
C ASN A 214 -7.03 2.20 22.57
N PRO A 215 -5.92 1.99 21.85
CA PRO A 215 -4.59 2.29 22.36
C PRO A 215 -4.35 3.80 22.54
N VAL A 216 -5.09 4.69 21.86
CA VAL A 216 -5.03 6.14 22.10
C VAL A 216 -5.50 6.43 23.52
N LYS A 217 -6.70 5.95 23.87
CA LYS A 217 -7.31 6.14 25.18
C LYS A 217 -6.50 5.47 26.30
N LEU A 218 -5.92 4.30 26.04
CA LEU A 218 -5.04 3.58 26.97
C LEU A 218 -3.87 4.45 27.46
N VAL A 219 -3.23 5.18 26.55
CA VAL A 219 -2.08 6.04 26.91
C VAL A 219 -2.54 7.35 27.54
N GLU A 220 -3.70 7.89 27.14
CA GLU A 220 -4.28 9.09 27.75
C GLU A 220 -4.82 8.87 29.17
N SER A 221 -5.38 7.68 29.46
CA SER A 221 -5.91 7.35 30.79
C SER A 221 -4.83 6.99 31.81
N GLY A 222 -3.58 6.78 31.37
CA GLY A 222 -2.48 6.36 32.22
C GLY A 222 -2.53 4.88 32.64
N GLU A 223 -3.37 4.06 31.99
CA GLU A 223 -3.52 2.63 32.30
C GLU A 223 -2.46 1.75 31.63
N VAL A 224 -1.41 2.35 31.05
CA VAL A 224 -0.32 1.63 30.36
C VAL A 224 0.36 0.63 31.29
N ASP A 225 0.67 1.00 32.54
CA ASP A 225 1.34 0.11 33.49
C ASP A 225 0.49 -1.12 33.82
N ARG A 226 -0.83 -0.92 33.97
CA ARG A 226 -1.80 -2.01 34.17
C ARG A 226 -1.82 -2.95 32.97
N ALA A 227 -1.94 -2.40 31.75
CA ALA A 227 -1.98 -3.20 30.54
C ALA A 227 -0.67 -4.00 30.32
N LEU A 228 0.49 -3.43 30.63
CA LEU A 228 1.77 -4.13 30.53
C LEU A 228 1.86 -5.30 31.53
N GLU A 229 1.33 -5.13 32.74
CA GLU A 229 1.30 -6.19 33.74
C GLU A 229 0.32 -7.31 33.35
N ASP A 230 -0.89 -6.95 32.92
CA ASP A 230 -1.89 -7.91 32.45
C ASP A 230 -1.37 -8.69 31.22
N MET A 231 -0.65 -8.03 30.29
CA MET A 231 0.02 -8.72 29.17
C MET A 231 1.06 -9.72 29.66
N ARG A 232 1.87 -9.39 30.67
CA ARG A 232 2.88 -10.31 31.24
C ARG A 232 2.22 -11.55 31.82
N VAL A 233 1.11 -11.40 32.54
CA VAL A 233 0.35 -12.53 33.10
C VAL A 233 -0.08 -13.48 31.97
N VAL A 234 -0.64 -12.94 30.88
CA VAL A 234 -1.07 -13.73 29.72
C VAL A 234 0.11 -14.42 29.02
N VAL A 235 1.22 -13.70 28.80
CA VAL A 235 2.43 -14.26 28.16
C VAL A 235 3.00 -15.41 28.98
N ASN A 236 3.13 -15.25 30.30
CA ASN A 236 3.62 -16.28 31.21
C ASN A 236 2.72 -17.53 31.22
N LYS A 237 1.40 -17.34 31.13
CA LYS A 237 0.44 -18.44 31.01
C LYS A 237 0.62 -19.20 29.69
N PHE A 238 0.84 -18.49 28.58
CA PHE A 238 1.15 -19.12 27.29
C PHE A 238 2.48 -19.89 27.29
N GLU A 239 3.49 -19.42 28.02
CA GLU A 239 4.78 -20.12 28.15
C GLU A 239 4.59 -21.45 28.87
N SER A 240 3.79 -21.44 29.94
CA SER A 240 3.45 -22.64 30.71
C SER A 240 2.70 -23.66 29.84
N ALA A 241 1.72 -23.21 29.05
CA ALA A 241 0.98 -24.06 28.11
C ALA A 241 1.87 -24.64 26.99
N CYS A 242 2.84 -23.85 26.47
CA CYS A 242 3.84 -24.34 25.52
C CYS A 242 4.70 -25.46 26.12
N GLY A 243 5.12 -25.33 27.38
CA GLY A 243 5.92 -26.35 28.06
C GLY A 243 5.19 -27.69 28.15
N GLU A 244 3.92 -27.68 28.57
CA GLU A 244 3.08 -28.88 28.66
C GLU A 244 2.91 -29.57 27.30
N GLU A 245 2.68 -28.82 26.22
CA GLU A 245 2.53 -29.38 24.88
C GLU A 245 3.79 -30.05 24.33
N GLN A 246 4.97 -29.49 24.62
CA GLN A 246 6.25 -30.07 24.21
C GLN A 246 6.51 -31.39 24.95
N VAL A 247 6.18 -31.45 26.25
CA VAL A 247 6.25 -32.68 27.04
C VAL A 247 5.32 -33.73 26.47
N VAL A 248 4.03 -33.41 26.25
CA VAL A 248 3.05 -34.36 25.70
C VAL A 248 3.43 -34.83 24.29
N LYS A 249 3.99 -33.97 23.45
CA LYS A 249 4.49 -34.37 22.12
C LYS A 249 5.70 -35.29 22.23
N SER A 250 6.64 -35.01 23.14
CA SER A 250 7.79 -35.86 23.39
C SER A 250 7.39 -37.23 23.95
N GLU A 251 6.41 -37.28 24.86
CA GLU A 251 5.85 -38.51 25.43
C GLU A 251 5.05 -39.32 24.40
N ARG A 252 4.29 -38.66 23.52
CA ARG A 252 3.61 -39.34 22.41
C ARG A 252 4.62 -39.93 21.44
N MET A 253 5.65 -39.18 21.07
CA MET A 253 6.69 -39.64 20.16
C MET A 253 7.50 -40.78 20.77
N SER A 254 7.79 -40.76 22.07
CA SER A 254 8.41 -41.90 22.75
C SER A 254 7.48 -43.12 22.79
N MET A 255 6.19 -42.95 23.11
CA MET A 255 5.23 -44.06 23.08
C MET A 255 4.94 -44.61 21.68
N GLU A 256 5.16 -43.83 20.63
CA GLU A 256 5.01 -44.26 19.24
C GLU A 256 6.25 -45.04 18.78
N LEU A 257 7.45 -44.61 19.18
CA LEU A 257 8.70 -45.37 19.04
C LEU A 257 8.66 -46.69 19.83
N ASP A 258 8.18 -46.68 21.07
CA ASP A 258 8.03 -47.88 21.89
C ASP A 258 7.03 -48.87 21.26
N ARG A 259 5.96 -48.38 20.62
CA ARG A 259 5.00 -49.22 19.88
C ARG A 259 5.59 -49.80 18.60
N GLU A 260 6.47 -49.08 17.91
CA GLU A 260 7.19 -49.58 16.76
C GLU A 260 8.23 -50.64 17.16
N GLU A 261 8.92 -50.47 18.30
CA GLU A 261 9.81 -51.50 18.89
C GLU A 261 9.02 -52.75 19.31
N ASP A 262 7.89 -52.60 20.03
CA ASP A 262 7.02 -53.71 20.43
C ASP A 262 6.45 -54.47 19.21
N ALA A 263 6.11 -53.76 18.13
CA ALA A 263 5.64 -54.37 16.88
C ALA A 263 6.74 -55.17 16.17
N MET A 264 8.00 -54.73 16.29
CA MET A 264 9.18 -55.43 15.75
C MET A 264 9.52 -56.68 16.58
N ASP A 265 9.35 -56.62 17.91
CA ASP A 265 9.54 -57.77 18.81
C ASP A 265 8.45 -58.84 18.66
N ILE A 266 7.21 -58.47 18.31
CA ILE A 266 6.16 -59.44 17.97
C ILE A 266 6.47 -60.18 16.65
N ASP A 267 7.09 -59.52 15.67
CA ASP A 267 7.42 -60.13 14.39
C ASP A 267 8.61 -61.11 14.52
N THR A 268 9.58 -60.81 15.38
CA THR A 268 10.70 -61.73 15.67
C THR A 268 10.26 -62.98 16.44
N ASP A 269 9.26 -62.89 17.33
CA ASP A 269 8.71 -64.05 18.04
C ASP A 269 7.76 -64.90 17.15
N ARG A 270 7.09 -64.27 16.16
CA ARG A 270 6.30 -64.96 15.13
C ARG A 270 7.17 -65.69 14.10
N GLU A 271 8.33 -65.14 13.75
CA GLU A 271 9.36 -65.79 12.93
C GLU A 271 10.07 -66.96 13.64
N LYS A 272 10.20 -66.91 14.98
CA LYS A 272 10.73 -68.05 15.75
C LYS A 272 9.74 -69.21 15.84
N ARG A 273 8.43 -68.94 16.01
CA ARG A 273 7.41 -70.01 16.07
C ARG A 273 7.03 -70.59 14.71
N LYS A 274 7.35 -69.92 13.61
CA LYS A 274 7.13 -70.43 12.23
C LYS A 274 8.26 -71.32 11.69
N ARG A 275 9.45 -71.32 12.31
CA ARG A 275 10.58 -72.17 11.86
C ARG A 275 10.48 -73.66 12.26
N ASP A 276 9.54 -74.02 13.13
CA ASP A 276 9.35 -75.42 13.56
C ASP A 276 8.19 -76.16 12.87
N LYS A 277 7.50 -75.53 11.90
CA LYS A 277 6.43 -76.18 11.12
C LYS A 277 6.36 -75.65 9.69
N GLU A 278 7.31 -76.05 8.86
CA GLU A 278 7.03 -76.22 7.43
C GLU A 278 6.68 -77.69 7.17
N GLU A 279 5.39 -77.97 6.99
CA GLU A 279 4.96 -78.93 5.98
C GLU A 279 3.47 -78.72 5.69
N VAL A 280 3.13 -78.77 4.39
CA VAL A 280 1.78 -78.91 3.80
C VAL A 280 1.10 -77.63 3.26
N VAL A 281 1.39 -77.37 1.97
CA VAL A 281 0.45 -77.27 0.81
C VAL A 281 -0.65 -76.17 0.79
N VAL A 282 -0.47 -75.25 -0.18
CA VAL A 282 -1.43 -74.71 -1.19
C VAL A 282 -2.72 -74.03 -0.69
N ASP A 283 -2.91 -72.72 -0.97
CA ASP A 283 -3.76 -72.22 -2.08
C ASP A 283 -3.84 -70.67 -2.15
N ASN A 284 -4.36 -70.20 -3.29
CA ASN A 284 -4.39 -68.87 -3.91
C ASN A 284 -5.06 -67.66 -3.16
N VAL A 285 -4.92 -66.48 -3.83
CA VAL A 285 -5.75 -65.23 -3.87
C VAL A 285 -5.31 -64.03 -2.95
N PRO A 286 -5.58 -62.73 -3.31
CA PRO A 286 -4.63 -61.81 -3.94
C PRO A 286 -4.39 -60.48 -3.15
N ASP A 287 -3.39 -59.72 -3.59
CA ASP A 287 -3.07 -58.35 -3.16
C ASP A 287 -4.27 -57.38 -3.27
N LYS A 288 -4.66 -56.76 -2.15
CA LYS A 288 -5.47 -55.54 -2.12
C LYS A 288 -4.57 -54.31 -1.98
N LYS A 289 -4.03 -53.84 -3.12
CA LYS A 289 -3.78 -52.41 -3.34
C LYS A 289 -5.06 -51.80 -3.88
N GLN A 290 -5.86 -51.19 -3.01
CA GLN A 290 -7.01 -50.37 -3.37
C GLN A 290 -6.57 -48.90 -3.18
N LYS A 291 -6.02 -48.29 -4.24
CA LYS A 291 -6.67 -47.24 -5.05
C LYS A 291 -7.37 -46.18 -4.18
N LEU A 292 -6.64 -45.12 -3.82
CA LEU A 292 -7.21 -43.78 -3.75
C LEU A 292 -7.18 -43.23 -5.18
N SER A 293 -8.35 -43.04 -5.77
CA SER A 293 -8.54 -42.32 -7.03
C SER A 293 -9.66 -41.32 -6.81
N ASP A 294 -9.29 -40.05 -7.01
CA ASP A 294 -10.09 -39.02 -7.67
C ASP A 294 -11.51 -38.77 -7.11
N ASP A 295 -11.60 -38.03 -6.00
CA ASP A 295 -12.84 -37.37 -5.54
C ASP A 295 -12.55 -35.98 -4.91
N ASP A 296 -11.48 -35.28 -5.34
CA ASP A 296 -11.01 -34.02 -4.70
C ASP A 296 -11.37 -32.73 -5.49
N GLU A 297 -12.45 -32.74 -6.27
CA GLU A 297 -12.93 -31.52 -6.96
C GLU A 297 -14.28 -31.00 -6.43
N GLY A 298 -14.82 -31.61 -5.36
CA GLY A 298 -16.15 -31.27 -4.80
C GLY A 298 -16.15 -30.69 -3.38
N GLU A 299 -15.02 -30.66 -2.67
CA GLU A 299 -14.99 -30.26 -1.24
C GLU A 299 -14.65 -28.77 -1.01
N CYS A 300 -14.12 -28.07 -2.02
CA CYS A 300 -13.65 -26.69 -1.87
C CYS A 300 -14.78 -25.66 -1.58
N GLU A 301 -16.04 -25.94 -1.92
CA GLU A 301 -17.15 -24.99 -1.67
C GLU A 301 -17.78 -25.10 -0.27
N LYS A 302 -17.58 -26.21 0.47
CA LYS A 302 -18.23 -26.41 1.78
C LYS A 302 -17.43 -25.89 2.97
N GLU A 303 -16.11 -25.78 2.86
CA GLU A 303 -15.25 -25.26 3.94
C GLU A 303 -15.36 -23.74 4.15
N ALA A 304 -15.90 -23.00 3.18
CA ALA A 304 -16.02 -21.54 3.25
C ALA A 304 -16.99 -21.03 4.34
N TYR A 305 -17.82 -21.90 4.93
CA TYR A 305 -18.91 -21.51 5.85
C TYR A 305 -18.57 -21.55 7.35
N MET A 306 -17.35 -21.93 7.75
CA MET A 306 -16.99 -22.01 9.18
C MET A 306 -15.79 -21.13 9.57
N HIS A 307 -15.65 -19.96 8.96
CA HIS A 307 -14.73 -18.94 9.48
C HIS A 307 -15.43 -18.13 10.59
N ILE A 308 -14.92 -18.21 11.82
CA ILE A 308 -15.41 -17.41 12.95
C ILE A 308 -14.59 -16.11 12.99
N PRO A 309 -15.17 -14.95 12.59
CA PRO A 309 -14.40 -13.71 12.43
C PRO A 309 -14.14 -12.98 13.76
N LYS A 310 -14.68 -13.48 14.88
CA LYS A 310 -14.58 -12.86 16.21
C LYS A 310 -14.15 -13.88 17.25
N TYR A 311 -13.53 -13.39 18.31
CA TYR A 311 -13.24 -14.21 19.47
C TYR A 311 -14.52 -14.77 20.11
N LEU A 312 -14.39 -15.91 20.79
CA LEU A 312 -15.49 -16.59 21.48
C LEU A 312 -15.30 -16.46 23.00
N PRO A 313 -15.80 -15.38 23.63
CA PRO A 313 -15.63 -15.13 25.05
C PRO A 313 -16.51 -16.07 25.90
N SER A 314 -16.09 -17.34 25.99
CA SER A 314 -16.75 -18.36 26.79
C SER A 314 -15.77 -18.91 27.82
N VAL A 315 -16.14 -18.81 29.09
CA VAL A 315 -15.36 -19.36 30.21
C VAL A 315 -15.03 -20.84 29.99
N LYS A 316 -15.98 -21.61 29.43
CA LYS A 316 -15.79 -23.05 29.17
C LYS A 316 -14.80 -23.36 28.05
N LEU A 317 -14.63 -22.43 27.10
CA LEU A 317 -13.72 -22.61 25.96
C LEU A 317 -12.34 -22.03 26.24
N PHE A 318 -12.23 -21.12 27.22
CA PHE A 318 -11.03 -20.34 27.47
C PHE A 318 -9.77 -21.19 27.67
N GLU A 319 -9.84 -22.26 28.46
CA GLU A 319 -8.69 -23.17 28.65
C GLU A 319 -8.26 -23.87 27.36
N HIS A 320 -9.21 -24.19 26.48
CA HIS A 320 -8.94 -24.80 25.19
C HIS A 320 -8.33 -23.79 24.21
N GLU A 321 -8.86 -22.56 24.18
CA GLU A 321 -8.32 -21.47 23.38
C GLU A 321 -6.89 -21.10 23.82
N MET A 322 -6.62 -21.08 25.11
CA MET A 322 -5.29 -20.80 25.67
C MET A 322 -4.21 -21.82 25.27
N LYS A 323 -4.62 -23.07 25.01
CA LYS A 323 -3.73 -24.12 24.49
C LYS A 323 -3.53 -24.01 22.98
N ASP A 324 -4.53 -23.54 22.24
CA ASP A 324 -4.45 -23.45 20.80
C ASP A 324 -3.26 -22.58 20.32
N ALA A 325 -2.50 -23.11 19.37
CA ALA A 325 -1.28 -22.46 18.88
C ALA A 325 -1.58 -21.25 17.98
N GLU A 326 -2.66 -21.28 17.21
CA GLU A 326 -3.06 -20.16 16.35
C GLU A 326 -3.60 -19.01 17.19
N PHE A 327 -4.46 -19.31 18.17
CA PHE A 327 -4.96 -18.35 19.15
C PHE A 327 -3.82 -17.61 19.84
N ARG A 328 -2.82 -18.33 20.36
CA ARG A 328 -1.62 -17.73 20.96
C ARG A 328 -0.86 -16.83 19.98
N LYS A 329 -0.65 -17.27 18.74
CA LYS A 329 -0.02 -16.43 17.69
C LYS A 329 -0.81 -15.14 17.49
N PHE A 330 -2.15 -15.21 17.40
CA PHE A 330 -2.99 -14.02 17.20
C PHE A 330 -2.86 -13.01 18.34
N ILE A 331 -2.94 -13.48 19.59
CA ILE A 331 -2.83 -12.60 20.77
C ILE A 331 -1.42 -11.99 20.88
N LEU A 332 -0.37 -12.78 20.68
CA LEU A 332 1.01 -12.29 20.74
C LEU A 332 1.31 -11.26 19.63
N VAL A 333 0.82 -11.48 18.42
CA VAL A 333 0.92 -10.49 17.33
C VAL A 333 0.13 -9.22 17.66
N GLN A 334 -1.07 -9.36 18.22
CA GLN A 334 -1.85 -8.22 18.70
C GLN A 334 -1.08 -7.40 19.74
N PHE A 335 -0.43 -8.06 20.70
CA PHE A 335 0.42 -7.38 21.69
C PHE A 335 1.57 -6.64 21.02
N LEU A 336 2.27 -7.24 20.05
CA LEU A 336 3.34 -6.55 19.31
C LEU A 336 2.83 -5.28 18.58
N ILE A 337 1.65 -5.33 17.97
CA ILE A 337 1.03 -4.17 17.31
C ILE A 337 0.75 -3.05 18.33
N ILE A 338 0.17 -3.39 19.48
CA ILE A 338 -0.14 -2.41 20.52
C ILE A 338 1.14 -1.86 21.17
N LEU A 339 2.12 -2.70 21.47
CA LEU A 339 3.41 -2.29 22.02
C LEU A 339 4.16 -1.37 21.04
N GLN A 340 4.09 -1.63 19.73
CA GLN A 340 4.64 -0.74 18.71
C GLN A 340 3.95 0.64 18.74
N TYR A 341 2.62 0.67 18.86
CA TYR A 341 1.89 1.94 18.99
C TYR A 341 2.32 2.71 20.25
N ILE A 342 2.34 2.04 21.42
CA ILE A 342 2.72 2.67 22.70
C ILE A 342 4.16 3.18 22.63
N ARG A 343 5.09 2.40 22.04
CA ARG A 343 6.47 2.84 21.82
C ARG A 343 6.57 4.06 20.90
N GLY A 344 5.67 4.19 19.91
CA GLY A 344 5.54 5.39 19.08
C GLY A 344 5.14 6.65 19.86
N CYS A 345 4.64 6.49 21.09
CA CYS A 345 4.38 7.56 22.05
C CYS A 345 5.60 7.95 22.89
N SER A 346 6.78 7.41 22.63
CA SER A 346 8.03 7.82 23.29
C SER A 346 8.41 9.27 22.95
N SER A 347 9.16 9.91 23.87
CA SER A 347 9.62 11.28 23.68
C SER A 347 10.55 11.43 22.47
N SER A 348 11.31 10.39 22.14
CA SER A 348 12.25 10.37 21.01
C SER A 348 11.54 10.27 19.66
N GLU A 349 10.62 9.31 19.51
CA GLU A 349 9.86 9.10 18.26
C GLU A 349 8.97 10.30 17.94
N ARG A 350 8.40 10.95 18.94
CA ARG A 350 7.60 12.17 18.71
C ARG A 350 8.42 13.33 18.22
N LYS A 351 9.54 13.63 18.85
CA LYS A 351 10.44 14.69 18.38
C LYS A 351 10.89 14.43 16.95
N PHE A 352 11.13 13.16 16.60
CA PHE A 352 11.44 12.76 15.23
C PHE A 352 10.28 13.05 14.27
N LEU A 353 9.06 12.59 14.58
CA LEU A 353 7.87 12.78 13.74
C LEU A 353 7.47 14.26 13.62
N GLU A 354 7.44 15.00 14.72
CA GLU A 354 7.16 16.43 14.76
C GLU A 354 8.21 17.23 14.01
N GLY A 355 9.50 16.91 14.21
CA GLY A 355 10.59 17.55 13.49
C GLY A 355 10.51 17.32 11.98
N ALA A 356 10.18 16.09 11.56
CA ALA A 356 9.97 15.78 10.15
C ALA A 356 8.74 16.51 9.59
N ARG A 357 7.62 16.49 10.32
CA ARG A 357 6.37 17.16 9.93
C ARG A 357 6.55 18.67 9.83
N ALA A 358 7.22 19.32 10.80
CA ALA A 358 7.47 20.76 10.79
C ALA A 358 8.35 21.19 9.61
N ARG A 359 9.31 20.35 9.20
CA ARG A 359 10.15 20.60 8.01
C ARG A 359 9.35 20.54 6.71
N ILE A 360 8.43 19.59 6.59
CA ILE A 360 7.66 19.36 5.36
C ILE A 360 6.44 20.30 5.30
N HIS A 361 5.75 20.47 6.43
CA HIS A 361 4.47 21.19 6.56
C HIS A 361 4.48 22.15 7.77
N PRO A 362 5.19 23.30 7.69
CA PRO A 362 5.43 24.19 8.83
C PRO A 362 4.18 24.90 9.39
N ARG A 363 3.06 24.89 8.66
CA ARG A 363 1.79 25.53 9.06
C ARG A 363 0.77 24.57 9.69
N MET A 364 1.10 23.28 9.80
CA MET A 364 0.19 22.31 10.39
C MET A 364 0.27 22.32 11.92
N VAL A 365 -0.88 22.10 12.57
CA VAL A 365 -0.94 21.93 14.02
C VAL A 365 -0.06 20.75 14.45
N PRO A 366 0.71 20.88 15.55
CA PRO A 366 1.45 19.78 16.15
C PRO A 366 0.54 18.57 16.44
N LEU A 367 1.12 17.39 16.38
CA LEU A 367 0.41 16.16 16.71
C LEU A 367 0.22 16.12 18.23
N SER A 368 -1.04 16.18 18.70
CA SER A 368 -1.35 15.94 20.11
C SER A 368 -1.28 14.43 20.36
N MET A 369 -0.11 13.95 20.74
CA MET A 369 0.11 12.57 21.17
C MET A 369 0.40 12.57 22.68
N PRO A 370 -0.07 11.56 23.45
CA PRO A 370 -0.02 11.50 24.94
C PRO A 370 1.43 11.46 25.51
N SER A 371 1.91 10.62 26.42
CA SER A 371 3.37 10.38 26.62
C SER A 371 3.59 9.18 27.49
N ILE A 372 4.67 8.45 27.22
CA ILE A 372 5.11 7.36 28.09
C ILE A 372 6.39 7.75 28.84
N SER A 373 6.61 7.08 29.97
CA SER A 373 7.79 7.24 30.81
C SER A 373 8.95 6.32 30.37
N PRO A 374 10.21 6.63 30.71
CA PRO A 374 11.35 5.77 30.38
C PRO A 374 11.24 4.36 30.96
N LYS A 375 10.63 4.21 32.14
CA LYS A 375 10.39 2.90 32.78
C LYS A 375 9.40 2.05 31.97
N GLN A 376 8.38 2.69 31.39
CA GLN A 376 7.44 2.03 30.48
C GLN A 376 8.14 1.60 29.19
N GLU A 377 9.05 2.43 28.64
CA GLU A 377 9.84 2.07 27.46
C GLU A 377 10.70 0.82 27.68
N GLU A 378 11.34 0.72 28.86
CA GLU A 378 12.10 -0.47 29.26
C GLU A 378 11.22 -1.71 29.41
N SER A 379 10.09 -1.58 30.11
CA SER A 379 9.11 -2.67 30.28
C SER A 379 8.56 -3.17 28.94
N ILE A 380 8.33 -2.26 27.97
CA ILE A 380 7.91 -2.61 26.61
C ILE A 380 9.01 -3.39 25.88
N ALA A 381 10.28 -3.02 26.03
CA ALA A 381 11.40 -3.70 25.38
C ALA A 381 11.62 -5.12 25.92
N GLU A 382 11.48 -5.30 27.24
CA GLU A 382 11.52 -6.63 27.89
C GLU A 382 10.39 -7.53 27.38
N LEU A 383 9.16 -7.02 27.40
CA LEU A 383 7.97 -7.76 26.98
C LEU A 383 8.03 -8.09 25.48
N TRP A 384 8.49 -7.16 24.65
CA TRP A 384 8.73 -7.40 23.22
C TRP A 384 9.66 -8.59 23.00
N THR A 385 10.77 -8.64 23.75
CA THR A 385 11.77 -9.71 23.63
C THR A 385 11.18 -11.07 24.00
N SER A 386 10.46 -11.14 25.14
CA SER A 386 9.75 -12.36 25.58
C SER A 386 8.73 -12.83 24.53
N ILE A 387 7.88 -11.93 24.03
CA ILE A 387 6.87 -12.26 23.00
C ILE A 387 7.52 -12.78 21.73
N THR A 388 8.60 -12.15 21.24
CA THR A 388 9.29 -12.61 20.03
C THR A 388 9.91 -13.99 20.22
N ALA A 389 10.55 -14.24 21.36
CA ALA A 389 11.12 -15.55 21.66
C ALA A 389 10.05 -16.64 21.74
N GLN A 390 8.90 -16.31 22.33
CA GLN A 390 7.76 -17.23 22.40
C GLN A 390 7.20 -17.54 21.01
N LEU A 391 6.94 -16.53 20.17
CA LEU A 391 6.45 -16.71 18.80
C LEU A 391 7.36 -17.60 17.95
N GLU A 392 8.68 -17.46 18.10
CA GLU A 392 9.66 -18.29 17.40
C GLU A 392 9.54 -19.78 17.75
N ASN A 393 9.13 -20.08 18.99
CA ASN A 393 8.98 -21.42 19.52
C ASN A 393 7.62 -22.07 19.22
N ILE A 394 6.62 -21.34 18.71
CA ILE A 394 5.31 -21.90 18.38
C ILE A 394 5.34 -22.57 17.00
N PRO A 395 5.16 -23.90 16.88
CA PRO A 395 5.08 -24.58 15.60
C PRO A 395 3.73 -24.32 14.89
N PRO A 396 3.63 -24.54 13.57
CA PRO A 396 4.72 -24.73 12.61
C PRO A 396 5.39 -23.40 12.24
N HIS A 397 6.65 -23.48 11.76
CA HIS A 397 7.42 -22.36 11.19
C HIS A 397 7.50 -21.07 12.06
N GLY A 398 7.54 -21.19 13.39
CA GLY A 398 7.51 -20.03 14.31
C GLY A 398 8.57 -18.96 14.02
N LYS A 399 9.80 -19.36 13.71
CA LYS A 399 10.89 -18.42 13.34
C LYS A 399 10.58 -17.60 12.10
N GLU A 400 10.25 -18.26 10.99
CA GLU A 400 9.93 -17.59 9.73
C GLU A 400 8.68 -16.70 9.87
N PHE A 401 7.67 -17.16 10.61
CA PHE A 401 6.50 -16.37 10.95
C PHE A 401 6.88 -15.09 11.70
N THR A 402 7.71 -15.22 12.74
CA THR A 402 8.16 -14.08 13.56
C THR A 402 8.95 -13.08 12.73
N GLU A 403 9.89 -13.53 11.90
CA GLU A 403 10.64 -12.67 10.98
C GLU A 403 9.71 -11.88 10.04
N ARG A 404 8.69 -12.52 9.48
CA ARG A 404 7.70 -11.87 8.61
C ARG A 404 6.85 -10.84 9.36
N ILE A 405 6.45 -11.12 10.60
CA ILE A 405 5.72 -10.16 11.46
C ILE A 405 6.61 -8.95 11.79
N LEU A 406 7.85 -9.18 12.24
CA LEU A 406 8.79 -8.10 12.54
C LEU A 406 9.10 -7.23 11.31
N HIS A 407 9.27 -7.85 10.14
CA HIS A 407 9.41 -7.12 8.89
C HIS A 407 8.16 -6.29 8.57
N THR A 408 6.95 -6.84 8.78
CA THR A 408 5.69 -6.11 8.57
C THR A 408 5.58 -4.90 9.50
N LEU A 409 5.88 -5.07 10.78
CA LEU A 409 5.93 -3.99 11.78
C LEU A 409 6.98 -2.93 11.43
N SER A 410 8.12 -3.32 10.87
CA SER A 410 9.12 -2.37 10.37
C SER A 410 8.59 -1.51 9.21
N ARG A 411 7.80 -2.11 8.30
CA ARG A 411 7.14 -1.38 7.20
C ARG A 411 6.02 -0.47 7.70
N GLU A 412 5.33 -0.85 8.77
CA GLU A 412 4.34 0.01 9.41
C GLU A 412 4.96 1.33 9.88
N LYS A 413 6.19 1.33 10.42
CA LYS A 413 6.89 2.59 10.77
C LYS A 413 7.05 3.53 9.59
N VAL A 414 7.36 2.98 8.41
CA VAL A 414 7.43 3.76 7.16
C VAL A 414 6.07 4.34 6.80
N TRP A 415 4.99 3.56 7.01
CA TRP A 415 3.62 4.02 6.77
C TRP A 415 3.18 5.12 7.74
N ILE A 416 3.53 4.98 9.03
CA ILE A 416 3.31 6.01 10.06
C ILE A 416 4.02 7.30 9.65
N TYR A 417 5.26 7.22 9.18
CA TYR A 417 6.01 8.39 8.69
C TYR A 417 5.34 9.03 7.45
N TRP A 418 4.99 8.24 6.44
CA TRP A 418 4.27 8.72 5.25
C TRP A 418 2.96 9.43 5.62
N LYS A 419 2.21 8.86 6.56
CA LYS A 419 0.93 9.39 7.02
C LYS A 419 1.06 10.64 7.87
N PHE A 420 1.82 10.59 8.96
CA PHE A 420 1.85 11.66 9.97
C PHE A 420 2.90 12.73 9.70
N ALA A 421 4.05 12.39 9.12
CA ALA A 421 5.09 13.36 8.79
C ALA A 421 4.89 13.97 7.41
N GLN A 422 4.61 13.15 6.38
CA GLN A 422 4.48 13.63 5.01
C GLN A 422 3.06 14.05 4.62
N TYR A 423 2.05 13.70 5.42
CA TYR A 423 0.62 13.97 5.17
C TYR A 423 0.08 13.29 3.91
N CYS A 424 0.37 11.99 3.78
CA CYS A 424 -0.14 11.10 2.74
C CYS A 424 0.07 11.63 1.30
N PRO A 425 1.32 11.95 0.89
CA PRO A 425 1.56 12.39 -0.48
C PRO A 425 1.19 11.30 -1.49
N ASP A 426 0.74 11.74 -2.65
CA ASP A 426 0.41 10.86 -3.79
C ASP A 426 1.64 10.07 -4.26
N PHE A 427 1.52 8.75 -4.30
CA PHE A 427 2.58 7.86 -4.79
C PHE A 427 2.87 8.06 -6.29
N SER A 428 1.89 8.56 -7.06
CA SER A 428 2.03 8.78 -8.50
C SER A 428 2.78 10.07 -8.84
N LYS A 429 2.82 11.03 -7.90
CA LYS A 429 3.65 12.23 -8.03
C LYS A 429 5.02 11.87 -7.53
N SER A 430 5.96 11.58 -8.45
CA SER A 430 7.38 11.52 -8.11
C SER A 430 7.69 12.75 -7.26
N GLN A 431 8.15 12.56 -6.02
CA GLN A 431 8.62 13.68 -5.23
C GLN A 431 9.62 14.45 -6.11
N PRO A 432 9.51 15.79 -6.23
CA PRO A 432 10.50 16.54 -6.97
C PRO A 432 11.85 16.15 -6.39
N ILE A 433 12.71 15.58 -7.23
CA ILE A 433 14.07 15.21 -6.85
C ILE A 433 14.64 16.48 -6.21
N PRO A 434 15.07 16.43 -4.93
CA PRO A 434 15.62 17.61 -4.27
C PRO A 434 16.68 18.18 -5.19
N ASP A 435 16.62 19.48 -5.45
CA ASP A 435 17.62 20.15 -6.27
C ASP A 435 18.99 20.01 -5.56
N LEU A 436 19.70 18.95 -5.93
CA LEU A 436 20.99 18.57 -5.38
C LEU A 436 22.00 19.70 -5.59
N SER A 437 21.78 20.60 -6.56
CA SER A 437 22.65 21.75 -6.81
C SER A 437 22.74 22.69 -5.60
N LYS A 438 21.62 22.96 -4.90
CA LYS A 438 21.63 23.78 -3.68
C LYS A 438 22.32 23.09 -2.50
N GLN A 439 22.09 21.79 -2.32
CA GLN A 439 22.76 21.02 -1.26
C GLN A 439 24.26 20.88 -1.50
N PHE A 440 24.68 20.70 -2.75
CA PHE A 440 26.09 20.69 -3.13
C PHE A 440 26.72 22.09 -3.00
N ALA A 441 26.01 23.16 -3.35
CA ALA A 441 26.49 24.53 -3.17
C ALA A 441 26.69 24.87 -1.67
N GLU A 442 25.76 24.49 -0.80
CA GLU A 442 25.88 24.68 0.65
C GLU A 442 27.02 23.84 1.26
N ARG A 443 27.19 22.58 0.84
CA ARG A 443 28.33 21.74 1.25
C ARG A 443 29.66 22.31 0.77
N SER A 444 29.71 22.85 -0.44
CA SER A 444 30.91 23.46 -1.03
C SER A 444 31.26 24.78 -0.34
N ALA A 445 30.25 25.59 0.03
CA ALA A 445 30.45 26.82 0.80
C ALA A 445 30.99 26.53 2.22
N ARG A 446 30.54 25.44 2.86
CA ARG A 446 31.08 24.99 4.16
C ARG A 446 32.53 24.49 4.07
N LEU A 447 32.94 23.94 2.93
CA LEU A 447 34.34 23.53 2.67
C LEU A 447 35.27 24.72 2.36
N CYS A 448 34.70 25.89 2.02
CA CYS A 448 35.44 27.12 1.69
C CYS A 448 35.45 28.16 2.82
N ALA A 449 34.96 27.85 4.02
CA ALA A 449 35.06 28.77 5.15
C ALA A 449 36.55 28.95 5.56
N PRO A 450 37.02 30.18 5.81
CA PRO A 450 38.41 30.41 6.22
C PRO A 450 38.66 29.76 7.57
N LEU A 451 39.73 28.95 7.67
CA LEU A 451 40.14 28.30 8.91
C LEU A 451 40.45 29.33 10.00
N GLY A 452 39.47 29.58 10.88
CA GLY A 452 39.68 30.23 12.17
C GLY A 452 40.42 29.31 13.14
N GLU A 453 41.46 29.86 13.76
CA GLU A 453 42.27 29.41 14.89
C GLU A 453 42.05 27.96 15.39
N LEU A 454 42.78 27.01 14.78
CA LEU A 454 43.08 25.73 15.41
C LEU A 454 44.33 25.87 16.30
N PRO A 455 44.36 25.24 17.49
CA PRO A 455 45.49 25.32 18.41
C PRO A 455 46.76 24.68 17.84
N ASP A 456 47.89 25.20 18.29
CA ASP A 456 49.28 24.87 17.94
C ASP A 456 49.51 23.40 17.55
N ILE A 457 49.82 23.18 16.27
CA ILE A 457 50.44 21.95 15.80
C ILE A 457 51.70 22.33 15.02
N ASP A 458 52.77 21.64 15.38
CA ASP A 458 54.22 21.76 15.10
C ASP A 458 54.67 21.87 13.61
N TRP A 459 53.79 22.23 12.67
CA TRP A 459 54.08 22.26 11.23
C TRP A 459 54.76 23.55 10.73
N VAL A 460 54.88 24.57 11.58
CA VAL A 460 55.34 25.92 11.19
C VAL A 460 56.79 25.94 10.69
N VAL A 461 57.59 24.91 11.00
CA VAL A 461 58.96 24.76 10.48
C VAL A 461 58.99 24.49 8.95
N LYS A 462 57.94 23.89 8.36
CA LYS A 462 57.83 23.68 6.90
C LYS A 462 57.33 24.92 6.11
N ARG A 463 56.83 25.95 6.80
CA ARG A 463 56.20 27.12 6.16
C ARG A 463 57.22 28.02 5.44
N ARG A 464 58.50 27.98 5.83
CA ARG A 464 59.59 28.69 5.13
C ARG A 464 59.94 28.05 3.79
N GLU A 465 59.77 26.74 3.64
CA GLU A 465 59.99 26.04 2.36
C GLU A 465 58.80 26.21 1.40
N MET A 466 57.57 26.24 1.93
CA MET A 466 56.35 26.44 1.11
C MET A 466 56.23 27.83 0.46
N LYS A 467 56.81 28.90 1.03
CA LYS A 467 56.83 30.22 0.37
C LYS A 467 57.60 30.21 -0.96
N ASN A 468 58.43 29.20 -1.20
CA ASN A 468 59.10 28.96 -2.48
C ASN A 468 58.49 27.77 -3.27
N ALA A 469 57.41 27.13 -2.81
CA ALA A 469 56.81 25.99 -3.52
C ALA A 469 56.33 26.36 -4.94
N HIS A 470 55.81 27.57 -5.13
CA HIS A 470 55.47 28.15 -6.45
C HIS A 470 56.69 28.29 -7.39
N LYS A 471 57.92 28.30 -6.86
CA LYS A 471 59.18 28.29 -7.63
C LYS A 471 59.72 26.87 -7.88
N ILE A 472 59.25 25.87 -7.13
CA ILE A 472 59.72 24.47 -7.18
C ILE A 472 58.82 23.62 -8.09
N VAL A 473 57.51 23.88 -8.11
CA VAL A 473 56.55 23.17 -8.98
C VAL A 473 55.71 24.19 -9.73
N LYS A 474 56.04 24.41 -11.01
CA LYS A 474 55.22 25.23 -11.92
C LYS A 474 54.04 24.37 -12.37
N VAL A 475 52.83 24.71 -11.94
CA VAL A 475 51.60 24.04 -12.38
C VAL A 475 51.37 24.44 -13.85
N PRO A 476 51.25 23.50 -14.80
CA PRO A 476 51.10 23.85 -16.20
C PRO A 476 49.76 24.55 -16.45
N SER A 477 49.74 25.55 -17.34
CA SER A 477 48.48 26.17 -17.77
C SER A 477 47.65 25.21 -18.63
N LEU A 478 46.37 25.55 -18.86
CA LEU A 478 45.50 24.75 -19.73
C LEU A 478 46.05 24.68 -21.16
N GLU A 479 46.60 25.79 -21.66
CA GLU A 479 47.23 25.92 -22.97
C GLU A 479 48.51 25.07 -23.04
N GLU A 480 49.34 25.07 -21.99
CA GLU A 480 50.53 24.23 -21.91
C GLU A 480 50.17 22.72 -21.90
N CYS A 481 49.10 22.33 -21.20
CA CYS A 481 48.59 20.94 -21.19
C CYS A 481 48.07 20.49 -22.56
N TYR A 482 47.48 21.41 -23.34
CA TYR A 482 46.89 21.09 -24.63
C TYR A 482 47.90 21.08 -25.78
N GLU A 483 48.86 22.00 -25.82
CA GLU A 483 49.95 21.91 -26.81
C GLU A 483 50.75 20.61 -26.62
N ALA A 484 50.93 20.17 -25.36
CA ALA A 484 51.50 18.86 -25.08
C ALA A 484 50.63 17.68 -25.56
N LEU A 485 49.32 17.87 -25.78
CA LEU A 485 48.43 16.85 -26.33
C LEU A 485 48.64 16.67 -27.85
N LYS A 486 48.89 17.77 -28.58
CA LYS A 486 49.00 17.78 -30.05
C LYS A 486 50.23 17.05 -30.60
N HIS A 487 51.25 16.85 -29.79
CA HIS A 487 52.55 16.32 -30.25
C HIS A 487 52.75 14.82 -30.01
N HIS A 488 51.77 14.12 -29.43
CA HIS A 488 51.88 12.69 -29.10
C HIS A 488 50.81 11.86 -29.83
N GLU A 489 51.25 10.98 -30.74
CA GLU A 489 50.39 10.11 -31.56
C GLU A 489 50.32 8.64 -31.06
N SER A 490 50.77 8.34 -29.83
CA SER A 490 50.68 6.98 -29.24
C SER A 490 49.63 6.86 -28.11
N ASP A 491 48.82 5.80 -28.15
CA ASP A 491 47.56 5.65 -27.39
C ASP A 491 47.63 5.89 -25.87
N GLN A 492 48.64 5.37 -25.15
CA GLN A 492 48.66 5.47 -23.69
C GLN A 492 49.03 6.87 -23.19
N GLU A 493 50.02 7.50 -23.82
CA GLU A 493 50.50 8.82 -23.40
C GLU A 493 49.47 9.91 -23.71
N TYR A 494 48.75 9.76 -24.84
CA TYR A 494 47.62 10.60 -25.21
C TYR A 494 46.49 10.55 -24.17
N ILE A 495 46.12 9.37 -23.66
CA ILE A 495 45.07 9.23 -22.64
C ILE A 495 45.46 9.95 -21.34
N VAL A 496 46.70 9.81 -20.89
CA VAL A 496 47.19 10.46 -19.66
C VAL A 496 47.20 11.98 -19.83
N LYS A 497 47.69 12.49 -20.96
CA LYS A 497 47.71 13.93 -21.25
C LYS A 497 46.31 14.50 -21.42
N ARG A 498 45.41 13.78 -22.09
CA ARG A 498 43.99 14.14 -22.23
C ARG A 498 43.33 14.28 -20.86
N TRP A 499 43.59 13.35 -19.94
CA TRP A 499 43.06 13.40 -18.59
C TRP A 499 43.61 14.59 -17.77
N GLN A 500 44.89 14.92 -17.94
CA GLN A 500 45.50 16.10 -17.31
C GLN A 500 44.85 17.41 -17.79
N THR A 501 44.63 17.54 -19.09
CA THR A 501 43.97 18.73 -19.69
C THR A 501 42.53 18.87 -19.22
N ILE A 502 41.76 17.77 -19.16
CA ILE A 502 40.39 17.79 -18.62
C ILE A 502 40.39 18.25 -17.16
N ARG A 503 41.32 17.74 -16.33
CA ARG A 503 41.45 18.14 -14.92
C ARG A 503 41.81 19.61 -14.73
N ALA A 504 42.70 20.13 -15.58
CA ALA A 504 43.07 21.55 -15.55
C ALA A 504 41.85 22.43 -15.87
N ALA A 505 41.02 22.04 -16.86
CA ALA A 505 39.80 22.75 -17.21
C ALA A 505 38.66 22.64 -16.17
N THR A 506 38.60 21.53 -15.41
CA THR A 506 37.51 21.29 -14.44
C THR A 506 37.54 22.26 -13.28
N ARG A 507 38.67 22.91 -13.01
CA ARG A 507 38.80 23.86 -11.90
C ARG A 507 37.78 25.02 -12.00
N ASN A 508 37.45 25.45 -13.22
CA ASN A 508 36.55 26.58 -13.47
C ASN A 508 35.37 26.29 -14.43
N HIS A 509 35.37 25.14 -15.14
CA HIS A 509 34.44 24.91 -16.28
C HIS A 509 33.75 23.52 -16.27
N VAL A 510 33.42 22.97 -15.08
CA VAL A 510 32.82 21.62 -14.91
C VAL A 510 31.60 21.38 -15.82
N LEU A 511 30.68 22.34 -15.90
CA LEU A 511 29.45 22.20 -16.69
C LEU A 511 29.70 22.23 -18.20
N LEU A 512 30.71 22.98 -18.65
CA LEU A 512 31.14 23.05 -20.05
C LEU A 512 31.77 21.72 -20.49
N ILE A 513 32.56 21.09 -19.61
CA ILE A 513 33.14 19.77 -19.86
C ILE A 513 32.03 18.73 -20.08
N HIS A 514 31.01 18.71 -19.22
CA HIS A 514 29.89 17.79 -19.35
C HIS A 514 29.14 17.94 -20.68
N LYS A 515 29.02 19.17 -21.19
CA LYS A 515 28.29 19.45 -22.44
C LYS A 515 29.14 19.27 -23.72
N LYS A 516 30.45 19.45 -23.65
CA LYS A 516 31.31 19.53 -24.85
C LYS A 516 32.28 18.36 -25.03
N ILE A 517 32.55 17.58 -23.98
CA ILE A 517 33.35 16.35 -24.09
C ILE A 517 32.44 15.17 -24.39
N GLU A 518 32.53 14.65 -25.61
CA GLU A 518 31.93 13.38 -25.99
C GLU A 518 33.05 12.33 -26.04
N PHE A 519 33.06 11.42 -25.06
CA PHE A 519 34.11 10.42 -24.94
C PHE A 519 34.22 9.57 -26.21
N GLY A 520 35.40 9.59 -26.84
CA GLY A 520 35.72 8.75 -28.00
C GLY A 520 35.47 9.39 -29.38
N LYS A 521 35.06 10.67 -29.45
CA LYS A 521 34.97 11.39 -30.73
C LYS A 521 36.19 12.30 -30.96
N PRO A 522 36.78 12.31 -32.17
CA PRO A 522 37.89 13.20 -32.51
C PRO A 522 37.51 14.68 -32.41
N GLY A 523 38.42 15.53 -31.91
CA GLY A 523 38.27 16.99 -31.85
C GLY A 523 37.44 17.52 -30.67
N ASP A 524 37.11 16.69 -29.69
CA ASP A 524 36.41 17.09 -28.46
C ASP A 524 37.24 18.03 -27.57
N MET A 525 38.56 17.81 -27.49
CA MET A 525 39.49 18.67 -26.75
C MET A 525 39.65 20.06 -27.38
N ASP A 526 39.59 20.14 -28.71
CA ASP A 526 39.65 21.41 -29.44
C ASP A 526 38.41 22.26 -29.13
N ARG A 527 37.22 21.62 -29.12
CA ARG A 527 35.96 22.28 -28.73
C ARG A 527 35.96 22.72 -27.28
N LEU A 528 36.54 21.92 -26.39
CA LEU A 528 36.66 22.30 -24.97
C LEU A 528 37.47 23.59 -24.83
N ILE A 529 38.58 23.71 -25.54
CA ILE A 529 39.47 24.87 -25.43
C ILE A 529 38.92 26.09 -26.13
N GLU A 530 38.28 25.91 -27.29
CA GLU A 530 37.54 26.99 -27.92
C GLU A 530 36.47 27.55 -26.97
N ALA A 531 35.76 26.67 -26.26
CA ALA A 531 34.73 27.07 -25.31
C ALA A 531 35.30 27.71 -24.03
N VAL A 532 36.46 27.25 -23.54
CA VAL A 532 37.15 27.89 -22.40
C VAL A 532 37.72 29.26 -22.80
N ASN A 533 38.30 29.40 -24.00
CA ASN A 533 38.82 30.67 -24.51
C ASN A 533 37.71 31.70 -24.76
N LYS A 534 36.54 31.25 -25.23
CA LYS A 534 35.35 32.10 -25.36
C LYS A 534 34.76 32.51 -24.01
N ASN A 535 35.08 31.79 -22.94
CA ASN A 535 34.50 32.01 -21.62
C ASN A 535 35.52 31.82 -20.48
N PRO A 536 36.51 32.71 -20.35
CA PRO A 536 37.62 32.55 -19.40
C PRO A 536 37.19 32.70 -17.92
N LYS A 537 35.99 33.23 -17.65
CA LYS A 537 35.44 33.42 -16.29
C LYS A 537 34.52 32.30 -15.81
N GLY A 538 34.15 31.36 -16.68
CA GLY A 538 33.29 30.21 -16.34
C GLY A 538 31.81 30.55 -16.20
N SER A 539 31.35 31.70 -16.73
CA SER A 539 29.97 32.18 -16.66
C SER A 539 29.11 31.54 -17.75
N LEU A 540 27.88 31.12 -17.46
CA LEU A 540 27.04 30.28 -18.35
C LEU A 540 26.61 30.92 -19.70
N GLU A 541 26.94 32.18 -20.00
CA GLU A 541 26.26 33.00 -21.02
C GLU A 541 26.79 32.92 -22.47
N GLY A 542 27.63 31.95 -22.85
CA GLY A 542 28.33 31.99 -24.15
C GLY A 542 28.28 30.73 -25.03
N ALA A 543 27.39 29.78 -24.80
CA ALA A 543 27.34 28.55 -25.60
C ALA A 543 26.24 28.62 -26.69
N ASP A 544 26.60 29.18 -27.85
CA ASP A 544 25.73 29.32 -29.03
C ASP A 544 24.97 28.05 -29.43
N GLU A 545 23.70 28.27 -29.71
CA GLU A 545 22.72 27.41 -30.36
C GLU A 545 22.95 27.41 -31.88
N ASN A 546 23.10 26.24 -32.51
CA ASN A 546 22.59 25.94 -33.85
C ASN A 546 23.04 24.54 -34.33
N HIS A 547 22.16 23.55 -34.20
CA HIS A 547 21.84 22.58 -35.27
C HIS A 547 20.59 21.78 -34.85
N THR A 548 19.53 21.92 -35.65
CA THR A 548 18.24 21.25 -35.52
C THR A 548 18.31 19.78 -35.94
N ALA A 549 17.88 18.87 -35.07
CA ALA A 549 16.87 17.83 -35.36
C ALA A 549 16.53 17.02 -34.08
N SER A 550 15.26 17.14 -33.66
CA SER A 550 14.45 16.15 -32.92
C SER A 550 15.11 15.33 -31.81
N ASP A 551 14.96 15.78 -30.55
CA ASP A 551 14.11 15.11 -29.56
C ASP A 551 14.01 15.94 -28.27
N SER A 552 12.83 15.87 -27.64
CA SER A 552 12.42 16.34 -26.32
C SER A 552 13.48 16.97 -25.38
N ILE A 553 13.24 18.22 -24.96
CA ILE A 553 12.80 18.61 -23.60
C ILE A 553 12.62 20.14 -23.57
N ILE A 554 11.44 20.57 -23.12
CA ILE A 554 10.97 21.96 -23.05
C ILE A 554 11.28 22.52 -21.66
N VAL A 555 11.87 23.72 -21.57
CA VAL A 555 11.53 24.68 -20.50
C VAL A 555 11.57 26.10 -21.07
N ASN A 556 10.39 26.74 -21.10
CA ASN A 556 10.20 28.16 -21.38
C ASN A 556 10.59 29.03 -20.18
N GLU A 557 11.26 30.13 -20.48
CA GLU A 557 11.61 31.25 -19.61
C GLU A 557 10.39 32.11 -19.22
N MET A 558 10.45 32.74 -18.05
CA MET A 558 9.84 34.04 -17.82
C MET A 558 10.73 34.90 -16.90
N GLY A 559 11.38 35.89 -17.51
CA GLY A 559 11.54 37.28 -17.04
C GLY A 559 12.23 37.57 -15.70
N SER A 560 13.38 38.25 -15.76
CA SER A 560 13.81 39.17 -14.70
C SER A 560 13.68 40.62 -15.19
N PRO A 561 13.26 41.57 -14.34
CA PRO A 561 13.23 42.99 -14.66
C PRO A 561 14.58 43.67 -14.43
N GLU A 562 14.74 44.76 -15.16
CA GLU A 562 15.83 45.74 -15.21
C GLU A 562 16.28 46.26 -13.83
N HIS A 563 17.57 46.57 -13.71
CA HIS A 563 17.99 47.92 -13.29
C HIS A 563 19.45 48.23 -13.64
N GLU A 564 19.59 49.38 -14.29
CA GLU A 564 20.78 50.20 -14.55
C GLU A 564 21.64 50.41 -13.29
N LEU A 565 22.93 50.75 -13.48
CA LEU A 565 23.43 52.09 -13.13
C LEU A 565 24.89 52.28 -13.59
N ASP A 566 25.09 53.46 -14.16
CA ASP A 566 26.32 54.11 -14.59
C ASP A 566 27.38 54.24 -13.47
N ASP A 567 28.64 54.01 -13.84
CA ASP A 567 29.78 54.97 -13.86
C ASP A 567 31.13 54.24 -13.90
#